data_AF-A0A314YER2-F1
#
_entry.id   AF-A0A314YER2-F1
#
_cell.length_a   1.000
_cell.length_b   1.000
_cell.length_c   1.000
_cell.angle_alpha   90.00
_cell.angle_beta   90.00
_cell.angle_gamma   90.00
#
_symmetry.space_group_name_H-M   'P 1'
#
loop_
_entity.id
_entity.type
_entity.pdbx_description
1 polymer ?
#
loop_
_entity_poly.entity_id
_entity_poly.type
_entity_poly.pdbx_seq_one_letter_code
_entity_poly.pdbx_strand_id
1 'polypeptide(L)'
;MEVLSELNIGPSTQFITVFVVTLIAIFAGYYFKFKASFSLIGKKLPPGSFGIPLIGESISFIRAQKQDKTGEWIQTRIRKYGPVFKTSLMGDKTVVLTGQAGNRFVFSGSDNGIAGNQVETASKILGKHSIFELSESRHKLVRSGLMSFLKPESIQRFVGKWIL
;
A
#
# COMPACT_ATOMS: atom_id res chain seq x y z
N MET A 1 49.67 -7.25 -28.93
CA MET A 1 49.78 -7.65 -27.51
C MET A 1 49.73 -6.45 -26.55
N GLU A 2 49.20 -5.28 -26.97
CA GLU A 2 49.11 -4.06 -26.12
C GLU A 2 47.72 -3.82 -25.50
N VAL A 3 46.66 -4.50 -25.99
CA VAL A 3 45.30 -4.31 -25.45
C VAL A 3 45.11 -4.99 -24.08
N LEU A 4 46.00 -5.91 -23.70
CA LEU A 4 45.95 -6.63 -22.42
C LEU A 4 46.66 -5.89 -21.28
N SER A 5 47.41 -4.81 -21.56
CA SER A 5 48.12 -4.02 -20.53
C SER A 5 47.32 -2.83 -19.98
N GLU A 6 46.24 -2.40 -20.66
CA GLU A 6 45.39 -1.30 -20.17
C GLU A 6 44.36 -1.74 -19.12
N LEU A 7 44.24 -3.04 -18.86
CA LEU A 7 43.33 -3.59 -17.85
C LEU A 7 44.02 -3.92 -16.52
N ASN A 8 45.11 -3.21 -16.16
CA ASN A 8 45.70 -3.31 -14.83
C ASN A 8 44.84 -2.54 -13.81
N ILE A 9 43.64 -3.06 -13.60
CA ILE A 9 42.65 -2.63 -12.62
C ILE A 9 43.28 -2.85 -11.24
N GLY A 10 43.73 -1.75 -10.61
CA GLY A 10 44.33 -1.78 -9.28
C GLY A 10 43.45 -2.52 -8.26
N PRO A 11 44.03 -3.02 -7.16
CA PRO A 11 43.33 -3.87 -6.20
C PRO A 11 42.02 -3.24 -5.69
N SER A 12 41.98 -1.92 -5.48
CA SER A 12 40.77 -1.18 -5.10
C SER A 12 39.64 -1.26 -6.15
N THR A 13 39.96 -1.16 -7.44
CA THR A 13 38.99 -1.22 -8.54
C THR A 13 38.44 -2.64 -8.79
N GLN A 14 39.21 -3.69 -8.44
CA GLN A 14 38.72 -5.07 -8.49
C GLN A 14 37.64 -5.32 -7.42
N PHE A 15 37.86 -4.85 -6.19
CA PHE A 15 36.86 -4.96 -5.11
C PHE A 15 35.55 -4.23 -5.46
N ILE A 16 35.65 -3.03 -6.03
CA ILE A 16 34.47 -2.26 -6.48
C ILE A 16 33.71 -3.04 -7.55
N THR A 17 34.41 -3.63 -8.51
CA THR A 17 33.78 -4.38 -9.60
C THR A 17 33.04 -5.61 -9.09
N VAL A 18 33.66 -6.39 -8.20
CA VAL A 18 33.02 -7.56 -7.57
C VAL A 18 31.79 -7.13 -6.75
N PHE A 19 31.89 -6.03 -5.99
CA PHE A 19 30.76 -5.50 -5.24
C PHE A 19 29.60 -5.05 -6.15
N VAL A 20 29.88 -4.38 -7.26
CA VAL A 20 28.85 -3.96 -8.21
C VAL A 20 28.19 -5.16 -8.91
N VAL A 21 28.99 -6.14 -9.37
CA VAL A 21 28.47 -7.35 -10.03
C VAL A 21 27.61 -8.17 -9.08
N THR A 22 28.02 -8.31 -7.82
CA THR A 22 27.24 -9.01 -6.79
C THR A 22 25.92 -8.29 -6.49
N LEU A 23 25.92 -6.95 -6.36
CA LEU A 23 24.67 -6.18 -6.20
C LEU A 23 23.73 -6.36 -7.40
N ILE A 24 24.27 -6.34 -8.63
CA ILE A 24 23.47 -6.56 -9.85
C ILE A 24 22.89 -7.97 -9.88
N ALA A 25 23.66 -9.00 -9.52
CA ALA A 25 23.19 -10.38 -9.47
C ALA A 25 22.09 -10.57 -8.42
N ILE A 26 22.23 -9.96 -7.24
CA ILE A 26 21.20 -9.97 -6.18
C ILE A 26 19.93 -9.25 -6.68
N PHE A 27 20.09 -8.07 -7.29
CA PHE A 27 18.96 -7.30 -7.81
C PHE A 27 18.24 -8.05 -8.95
N ALA A 28 18.98 -8.67 -9.86
CA ALA A 28 18.44 -9.48 -10.94
C ALA A 28 17.70 -10.71 -10.38
N GLY A 29 18.31 -11.46 -9.45
CA GLY A 29 17.67 -12.59 -8.79
C GLY A 29 16.38 -12.20 -8.07
N TYR A 30 16.39 -11.05 -7.39
CA TYR A 30 15.20 -10.49 -6.75
C TYR A 30 14.14 -10.09 -7.78
N TYR A 31 14.52 -9.40 -8.86
CA TYR A 31 13.64 -9.00 -9.94
C TYR A 31 12.98 -10.22 -10.61
N PHE A 32 13.74 -11.28 -10.87
CA PHE A 32 13.22 -12.53 -11.43
C PHE A 32 12.29 -13.24 -10.45
N LYS A 33 12.60 -13.31 -9.15
CA LYS A 33 11.67 -13.84 -8.14
C LYS A 33 10.37 -13.03 -8.06
N PHE A 34 10.47 -11.70 -8.10
CA PHE A 34 9.33 -10.79 -8.11
C PHE A 34 8.44 -11.02 -9.34
N LYS A 35 9.04 -11.15 -10.52
CA LYS A 35 8.33 -11.45 -11.78
C LYS A 35 7.78 -12.88 -11.83
N ALA A 36 8.46 -13.87 -11.26
CA ALA A 36 7.99 -15.25 -11.18
C ALA A 36 6.79 -15.39 -10.22
N SER A 37 6.82 -14.71 -9.06
CA SER A 37 5.67 -14.57 -8.16
C SER A 37 4.45 -13.95 -8.85
N PHE A 38 4.67 -13.17 -9.92
CA PHE A 38 3.61 -12.59 -10.75
C PHE A 38 3.07 -13.57 -11.81
N SER A 39 3.92 -14.43 -12.38
CA SER A 39 3.51 -15.44 -13.38
C SER A 39 2.73 -16.61 -12.79
N LEU A 40 2.90 -16.91 -11.50
CA LEU A 40 2.21 -18.04 -10.82
C LEU A 40 0.75 -17.74 -10.45
N ILE A 41 0.28 -16.50 -10.62
CA ILE A 41 -1.12 -16.15 -10.41
C ILE A 41 -1.87 -16.39 -11.73
N GLY A 42 -2.24 -17.64 -11.98
CA GLY A 42 -3.03 -18.09 -13.14
C GLY A 42 -4.48 -17.59 -13.17
N LYS A 43 -4.78 -16.45 -12.54
CA LYS A 43 -6.11 -15.83 -12.51
C LYS A 43 -6.06 -14.50 -13.27
N LYS A 44 -7.13 -14.19 -14.01
CA LYS A 44 -7.31 -12.89 -14.68
C LYS A 44 -7.34 -11.77 -13.63
N LEU A 45 -6.18 -11.20 -13.34
CA LEU A 45 -6.06 -10.03 -12.48
C LEU A 45 -6.60 -8.79 -13.19
N PRO A 46 -7.08 -7.77 -12.45
CA PRO A 46 -7.38 -6.47 -13.02
C PRO A 46 -6.20 -5.89 -13.80
N PRO A 47 -6.47 -5.01 -14.78
CA PRO A 47 -5.42 -4.23 -15.44
C PRO A 47 -4.66 -3.38 -14.42
N GLY A 48 -3.41 -3.01 -14.74
CA GLY A 48 -2.57 -2.22 -13.85
C GLY A 48 -1.14 -2.73 -13.76
N SER A 49 -0.32 -2.01 -12.98
CA SER A 49 1.11 -2.28 -12.82
C SER A 49 1.46 -2.30 -11.34
N PHE A 50 2.23 -3.30 -10.91
CA PHE A 50 2.78 -3.32 -9.55
C PHE A 50 3.98 -2.39 -9.38
N GLY A 51 4.36 -1.61 -10.40
CA GLY A 51 5.46 -0.64 -10.32
C GLY A 51 6.84 -1.30 -10.25
N ILE A 52 7.80 -0.58 -9.66
CA ILE A 52 9.15 -1.09 -9.43
C ILE A 52 9.14 -2.19 -8.34
N PRO A 53 10.04 -3.19 -8.41
CA PRO A 53 10.12 -4.20 -7.36
C PRO A 53 10.26 -3.57 -5.97
N LEU A 54 9.68 -4.22 -4.95
CA LEU A 54 9.64 -3.83 -3.53
C LEU A 54 8.83 -2.57 -3.20
N ILE A 55 9.04 -1.46 -3.91
CA ILE A 55 8.42 -0.16 -3.58
C ILE A 55 7.09 0.04 -4.29
N GLY A 56 6.91 -0.57 -5.46
CA GLY A 56 5.75 -0.37 -6.31
C GLY A 56 5.53 1.09 -6.69
N GLU A 57 4.32 1.59 -6.47
CA GLU A 57 3.96 2.99 -6.72
C GLU A 57 3.94 3.85 -5.43
N SER A 58 4.36 3.29 -4.29
CA SER A 58 4.23 3.88 -2.95
C SER A 58 4.80 5.29 -2.83
N ILE A 59 6.01 5.54 -3.37
CA ILE A 59 6.65 6.86 -3.28
C ILE A 59 5.80 7.90 -4.00
N SER A 60 5.28 7.56 -5.18
CA SER A 60 4.44 8.47 -5.96
C SER A 60 3.11 8.74 -5.25
N PHE A 61 2.55 7.71 -4.61
CA PHE A 61 1.31 7.82 -3.83
C PHE A 61 1.50 8.67 -2.58
N ILE A 62 2.54 8.42 -1.78
CA ILE A 62 2.85 9.20 -0.57
C ILE A 62 3.18 10.65 -0.93
N ARG A 63 3.88 10.89 -2.04
CA ARG A 63 4.12 12.26 -2.52
C ARG A 63 2.81 12.97 -2.88
N ALA A 64 1.90 12.27 -3.58
CA ALA A 64 0.59 12.81 -3.89
C ALA A 64 -0.22 13.09 -2.62
N GLN A 65 -0.19 12.20 -1.62
CA GLN A 65 -0.81 12.43 -0.31
C GLN A 65 -0.27 13.69 0.37
N LYS A 66 1.06 13.85 0.44
CA LYS A 66 1.69 15.03 1.05
C LYS A 66 1.37 16.35 0.34
N GLN A 67 0.99 16.29 -0.93
CA GLN A 67 0.64 17.45 -1.74
C GLN A 67 -0.87 17.64 -1.89
N ASP A 68 -1.69 16.84 -1.19
CA ASP A 68 -3.15 16.79 -1.33
C ASP A 68 -3.64 16.47 -2.77
N LYS A 69 -2.82 15.74 -3.53
CA LYS A 69 -3.08 15.31 -4.92
C LYS A 69 -3.44 13.84 -5.04
N THR A 70 -3.90 13.21 -3.96
CA THR A 70 -4.29 11.80 -3.96
C THR A 70 -5.37 11.51 -5.00
N GLY A 71 -6.36 12.42 -5.12
CA GLY A 71 -7.43 12.31 -6.12
C GLY A 71 -6.89 12.28 -7.55
N GLU A 72 -5.98 13.20 -7.90
CA GLU A 72 -5.35 13.24 -9.22
C GLU A 72 -4.52 11.98 -9.51
N TRP A 73 -3.81 11.48 -8.50
CA TRP A 73 -3.03 10.25 -8.61
C TRP A 73 -3.94 9.07 -8.97
N ILE A 74 -5.08 8.92 -8.28
CA ILE A 74 -6.07 7.88 -8.55
C ILE A 74 -6.67 8.08 -9.95
N GLN A 75 -7.10 9.30 -10.29
CA GLN A 75 -7.72 9.60 -11.59
C GLN A 75 -6.80 9.27 -12.77
N THR A 76 -5.51 9.51 -12.63
CA THR A 76 -4.52 9.15 -13.66
C THR A 76 -4.49 7.63 -13.90
N ARG A 77 -4.63 6.81 -12.85
CA ARG A 77 -4.70 5.34 -12.97
C ARG A 77 -6.05 4.89 -13.50
N ILE A 78 -7.15 5.52 -13.10
CA ILE A 78 -8.49 5.25 -13.65
C ILE A 78 -8.49 5.47 -15.17
N ARG A 79 -7.95 6.60 -15.64
CA ARG A 79 -7.85 6.89 -17.09
C ARG A 79 -7.01 5.87 -17.85
N LYS A 80 -5.99 5.31 -17.21
CA LYS A 80 -5.04 4.38 -17.84
C LYS A 80 -5.48 2.91 -17.79
N TYR A 81 -6.09 2.48 -16.70
CA TYR A 81 -6.38 1.07 -16.42
C TYR A 81 -7.87 0.79 -16.20
N GLY A 82 -8.70 1.82 -16.02
CA GLY A 82 -10.12 1.69 -15.70
C GLY A 82 -10.42 1.79 -14.20
N PRO A 83 -11.70 1.71 -13.81
CA PRO A 83 -12.17 1.96 -12.45
C PRO A 83 -11.76 0.88 -11.42
N VAL A 84 -11.27 -0.26 -11.90
CA VAL A 84 -10.72 -1.34 -11.08
C VAL A 84 -9.33 -1.66 -11.60
N PHE A 85 -8.30 -1.43 -10.79
CA PHE A 85 -6.92 -1.64 -11.20
C PHE A 85 -6.06 -2.21 -10.09
N LYS A 86 -4.97 -2.89 -10.46
CA LYS A 86 -3.95 -3.38 -9.54
C LYS A 86 -2.76 -2.42 -9.45
N THR A 87 -2.21 -2.29 -8.26
CA THR A 87 -0.99 -1.54 -7.96
C THR A 87 -0.26 -2.20 -6.79
N SER A 88 0.94 -1.71 -6.44
CA SER A 88 1.58 -2.08 -5.19
C SER A 88 1.85 -0.85 -4.36
N LEU A 89 1.37 -0.87 -3.13
CA LEU A 89 1.50 0.20 -2.14
C LEU A 89 2.06 -0.39 -0.86
N MET A 90 3.06 0.27 -0.29
CA MET A 90 3.73 -0.06 0.96
C MET A 90 4.25 -1.52 1.04
N GLY A 91 4.67 -2.07 -0.09
CA GLY A 91 5.18 -3.46 -0.19
C GLY A 91 4.09 -4.50 -0.46
N ASP A 92 2.82 -4.13 -0.35
CA ASP A 92 1.69 -5.03 -0.58
C ASP A 92 1.14 -4.91 -2.01
N LYS A 93 0.58 -6.00 -2.51
CA LYS A 93 -0.15 -6.04 -3.79
C LYS A 93 -1.59 -5.61 -3.52
N THR A 94 -2.01 -4.51 -4.12
CA THR A 94 -3.29 -3.86 -3.83
C THR A 94 -4.18 -3.83 -5.07
N VAL A 95 -5.46 -4.14 -4.90
CA VAL A 95 -6.49 -3.85 -5.91
C VAL A 95 -7.26 -2.62 -5.45
N VAL A 96 -7.29 -1.60 -6.29
CA VAL A 96 -8.04 -0.37 -6.05
C VAL A 96 -9.37 -0.47 -6.77
N LEU A 97 -10.45 -0.27 -6.01
CA LEU A 97 -11.82 -0.20 -6.48
C LEU A 97 -12.29 1.23 -6.37
N THR A 98 -12.87 1.77 -7.43
CA THR A 98 -13.34 3.16 -7.47
C THR A 98 -14.81 3.24 -7.87
N GLY A 99 -15.45 4.36 -7.52
CA GLY A 99 -16.86 4.60 -7.81
C GLY A 99 -17.83 3.90 -6.87
N GLN A 100 -19.12 4.19 -7.04
CA GLN A 100 -20.18 3.74 -6.13
C GLN A 100 -20.28 2.21 -6.04
N ALA A 101 -20.16 1.51 -7.17
CA ALA A 101 -20.22 0.04 -7.20
C ALA A 101 -19.05 -0.59 -6.42
N GLY A 102 -17.83 -0.05 -6.58
CA GLY A 102 -16.66 -0.50 -5.84
C GLY A 102 -16.78 -0.25 -4.33
N ASN A 103 -17.21 0.94 -3.95
CA ASN A 103 -17.46 1.28 -2.55
C ASN A 103 -18.54 0.37 -1.95
N ARG A 104 -19.66 0.17 -2.66
CA ARG A 104 -20.71 -0.74 -2.21
C ARG A 104 -20.15 -2.15 -2.04
N PHE A 105 -19.39 -2.67 -3.00
CA PHE A 105 -18.78 -4.00 -2.89
C PHE A 105 -17.89 -4.16 -1.64
N VAL A 106 -17.05 -3.15 -1.34
CA VAL A 106 -16.17 -3.18 -0.16
C VAL A 106 -16.97 -3.06 1.15
N PHE A 107 -17.97 -2.17 1.19
CA PHE A 107 -18.70 -1.84 2.42
C PHE A 107 -20.03 -2.60 2.62
N SER A 108 -20.50 -3.37 1.65
CA SER A 108 -21.75 -4.14 1.74
C SER A 108 -21.59 -5.48 2.45
N GLY A 109 -20.35 -5.89 2.75
CA GLY A 109 -20.10 -7.10 3.51
C GLY A 109 -20.64 -6.96 4.93
N SER A 110 -21.57 -7.84 5.33
CA SER A 110 -21.81 -8.17 6.74
C SER A 110 -20.55 -8.77 7.37
N ASP A 111 -20.58 -9.20 8.63
CA ASP A 111 -19.44 -9.66 9.45
C ASP A 111 -18.49 -10.74 8.81
N ASN A 112 -18.77 -11.24 7.59
CA ASN A 112 -17.91 -12.10 6.75
C ASN A 112 -17.37 -11.42 5.46
N GLY A 113 -17.40 -10.08 5.38
CA GLY A 113 -16.94 -9.29 4.22
C GLY A 113 -15.42 -9.21 4.06
N ILE A 114 -14.95 -8.33 3.16
CA ILE A 114 -13.51 -7.99 3.08
C ILE A 114 -13.12 -7.41 4.45
N ALA A 115 -12.34 -8.16 5.22
CA ALA A 115 -11.81 -7.69 6.49
C ALA A 115 -10.97 -6.43 6.24
N GLY A 116 -11.19 -5.39 7.04
CA GLY A 116 -10.32 -4.22 7.04
C GLY A 116 -8.92 -4.66 7.43
N ASN A 117 -7.98 -4.63 6.47
CA ASN A 117 -6.59 -4.95 6.72
C ASN A 117 -5.78 -3.66 6.60
N GLN A 118 -5.27 -3.19 7.74
CA GLN A 118 -4.39 -2.03 7.78
C GLN A 118 -2.97 -2.42 7.40
N VAL A 119 -2.21 -1.44 6.90
CA VAL A 119 -0.77 -1.62 6.69
C VAL A 119 -0.12 -1.89 8.03
N GLU A 120 0.81 -2.86 8.07
CA GLU A 120 1.44 -3.34 9.31
C GLU A 120 1.99 -2.19 10.18
N THR A 121 2.57 -1.17 9.56
CA THR A 121 3.07 0.02 10.25
C THR A 121 1.96 0.78 10.98
N ALA A 122 0.80 0.96 10.35
CA ALA A 122 -0.34 1.63 10.97
C ALA A 122 -0.91 0.79 12.12
N SER A 123 -1.03 -0.52 11.93
CA SER A 123 -1.47 -1.46 12.98
C SER A 123 -0.55 -1.43 14.22
N LYS A 124 0.76 -1.39 14.01
CA LYS A 124 1.75 -1.28 15.11
C LYS A 124 1.64 0.05 15.88
N ILE A 125 1.40 1.15 15.18
CA ILE A 125 1.29 2.48 15.80
C ILE A 125 -0.04 2.61 16.57
N LEU A 126 -1.15 2.21 15.96
CA LEU A 126 -2.48 2.28 16.56
C LEU A 126 -2.64 1.28 17.71
N GLY A 127 -1.95 0.16 17.63
CA GLY A 127 -1.98 -0.92 18.59
C GLY A 127 -3.16 -1.87 18.39
N LYS A 128 -2.96 -3.14 18.77
CA LYS A 128 -3.91 -4.26 18.61
C LYS A 128 -5.29 -4.10 19.28
N HIS A 129 -5.47 -3.07 20.10
CA HIS A 129 -6.71 -2.75 20.80
C HIS A 129 -7.41 -1.51 20.25
N SER A 130 -6.83 -0.86 19.23
CA SER A 130 -7.48 0.22 18.51
C SER A 130 -8.75 -0.26 17.84
N ILE A 131 -9.79 0.60 17.82
CA ILE A 131 -11.04 0.30 17.11
C ILE A 131 -10.81 -0.05 15.63
N PHE A 132 -9.73 0.45 15.02
CA PHE A 132 -9.36 0.15 13.64
C PHE A 132 -8.77 -1.26 13.43
N GLU A 133 -8.32 -1.93 14.50
CA GLU A 133 -7.69 -3.25 14.49
C GLU A 133 -8.57 -4.35 15.12
N LEU A 134 -9.67 -3.96 15.79
CA LEU A 134 -10.59 -4.91 16.41
C LEU A 134 -11.40 -5.64 15.34
N SER A 135 -11.60 -6.95 15.55
CA SER A 135 -12.47 -7.77 14.71
C SER A 135 -13.89 -7.88 15.29
N GLU A 136 -14.86 -7.96 14.39
CA GLU A 136 -16.25 -8.41 14.61
C GLU A 136 -16.85 -7.98 15.97
N SER A 137 -16.96 -8.91 16.92
CA SER A 137 -17.64 -8.74 18.21
C SER A 137 -16.98 -7.68 19.10
N ARG A 138 -15.64 -7.64 19.14
CA ARG A 138 -14.90 -6.63 19.92
C ARG A 138 -15.04 -5.25 19.30
N HIS A 139 -14.97 -5.17 17.97
CA HIS A 139 -15.22 -3.93 17.26
C HIS A 139 -16.63 -3.42 17.52
N LYS A 140 -17.64 -4.29 17.44
CA LYS A 140 -19.05 -3.96 17.70
C LYS A 140 -19.26 -3.44 19.13
N LEU A 141 -18.63 -4.07 20.13
CA LEU A 141 -18.73 -3.65 21.53
C LEU A 141 -18.16 -2.24 21.74
N VAL A 142 -16.91 -2.02 21.30
CA VAL A 142 -16.23 -0.72 21.44
C VAL A 142 -16.95 0.36 20.65
N ARG A 143 -17.36 0.06 19.42
CA ARG A 143 -18.15 0.97 18.58
C ARG A 143 -19.47 1.36 19.24
N SER A 144 -20.19 0.40 19.82
CA SER A 144 -21.47 0.67 20.50
C SER A 144 -21.28 1.59 21.71
N GLY A 145 -20.22 1.37 22.49
CA GLY A 145 -19.83 2.24 23.59
C GLY A 145 -19.54 3.67 23.09
N LEU A 146 -18.70 3.81 22.07
CA LEU A 146 -18.35 5.12 21.48
C LEU A 146 -19.58 5.87 20.95
N MET A 147 -20.49 5.17 20.26
CA MET A 147 -21.70 5.76 19.69
C MET A 147 -22.64 6.35 20.75
N SER A 148 -22.59 5.88 22.00
CA SER A 148 -23.37 6.47 23.09
C SER A 148 -22.95 7.91 23.41
N PHE A 149 -21.66 8.23 23.23
CA PHE A 149 -21.10 9.56 23.44
C PHE A 149 -21.29 10.49 22.22
N LEU A 150 -21.44 9.91 21.03
CA LEU A 150 -21.61 10.64 19.76
C LEU A 150 -23.08 10.88 19.39
N LYS A 151 -24.01 10.69 20.32
CA LYS A 151 -25.42 11.03 20.10
C LYS A 151 -25.60 12.53 19.84
N PRO A 152 -26.54 12.94 18.97
CA PRO A 152 -26.79 14.35 18.69
C PRO A 152 -26.98 15.18 19.96
N GLU A 153 -27.71 14.65 20.95
CA GLU A 153 -28.00 15.34 22.22
C GLU A 153 -26.72 15.52 23.06
N SER A 154 -25.84 14.51 23.07
CA SER A 154 -24.54 14.57 23.76
C SER A 154 -23.62 15.62 23.13
N ILE A 155 -23.57 15.66 21.79
CA ILE A 155 -22.76 16.63 21.04
C ILE A 155 -23.30 18.06 21.22
N GLN A 156 -24.61 18.25 21.10
CA GLN A 156 -25.25 19.57 21.30
C GLN A 156 -24.99 20.11 22.70
N ARG A 157 -25.11 19.26 23.73
CA ARG A 157 -24.79 19.64 25.11
C ARG A 157 -23.32 20.01 25.28
N PHE A 158 -22.41 19.27 24.63
CA PHE A 158 -20.99 19.56 24.70
C PHE A 158 -20.67 20.92 24.06
N VAL A 159 -21.10 21.15 22.81
CA VAL A 159 -20.84 22.39 22.09
C VAL A 159 -21.55 23.60 22.72
N GLY A 160 -22.78 23.43 23.20
CA GLY A 160 -23.55 24.49 23.85
C GLY A 160 -22.90 25.03 25.13
N LYS A 161 -22.08 24.22 25.82
CA LYS A 161 -21.28 24.66 26.98
C LYS A 161 -20.09 25.56 26.62
N TRP A 162 -19.68 25.61 25.35
CA TRP A 162 -18.55 26.45 24.90
C TRP A 162 -18.99 27.79 24.32
N ILE A 163 -20.30 27.98 24.09
CA ILE A 163 -20.87 29.17 23.42
C ILE A 163 -21.64 30.06 24.43
N LEU A 164 -21.79 29.63 25.68
CA LEU A 164 -22.34 30.39 26.81
C LEU A 164 -21.25 30.58 27.87
#